data_AF-A0A8T4DDF0-F1
#
_entry.id   AF-A0A8T4DDF0-F1
#
_cell.length_a   1.000
_cell.length_b   1.000
_cell.length_c   1.000
_cell.angle_alpha   90.00
_cell.angle_beta   90.00
_cell.angle_gamma   90.00
#
_symmetry.space_group_name_H-M   'P 1'
#
loop_
_entity.id
_entity.type
_entity.pdbx_description
1 polymer ?
#
loop_
_entity_poly.entity_id
_entity_poly.type
_entity_poly.pdbx_seq_one_letter_code
_entity_poly.pdbx_strand_id
1 'polypeptide(L)'
;MFPEEFKDTLLRLAETDEDIRTLLGLFAVLESYTTEESIAKNYTALTEKDCRDPLRVLKRWEILKVGANDEYLCLSGYEDIFNEAIAAYAPQPGDLEHFLERVLAEGDLAALKMLEMLLNIGKLGICGFSQYELLRRDLSSIFTSSTFRRLEEQLIKEHLCLYGKRRETEFLMLFPGEADLKPVKQRFYAWKQEQLAASQTVKQLEQMITEQVAEARRGIRDRRANLATQAGMSADEYEETVGYFSGFDVDDTSFFFTSNMIVGKDKLYVAVTDQLSRFDVLNWKDYPVLFVLEEPPKWLGDIHNVFANAYPKLKDRKIAIVVPDRVGYANYEQKLLSQLVERLGVEELKELPRALKQDERAAGSQVKKFPES
;
A
#
# COMPACT_ATOMS: atom_id res chain seq x y z
N MET A 1 32.22 32.53 12.12
CA MET A 1 32.39 32.45 10.66
C MET A 1 31.60 33.58 10.02
N PHE A 2 32.07 34.18 8.93
CA PHE A 2 31.26 35.09 8.11
C PHE A 2 30.54 34.33 6.98
N PRO A 3 29.45 34.86 6.39
CA PRO A 3 28.71 34.22 5.28
C PRO A 3 29.57 33.75 4.10
N GLU A 4 30.49 34.58 3.62
CA GLU A 4 31.39 34.23 2.51
C GLU A 4 32.38 33.14 2.91
N GLU A 5 32.95 33.22 4.12
CA GLU A 5 33.87 32.19 4.64
C GLU A 5 33.16 30.82 4.79
N PHE A 6 31.87 30.84 5.16
CA PHE A 6 31.04 29.65 5.24
C PHE A 6 30.83 29.04 3.85
N LYS A 7 30.44 29.87 2.87
CA LYS A 7 30.26 29.44 1.48
C LYS A 7 31.54 28.85 0.90
N ASP A 8 32.66 29.54 1.03
CA ASP A 8 33.97 29.09 0.53
C ASP A 8 34.40 27.78 1.18
N THR A 9 34.19 27.63 2.49
CA THR A 9 34.53 26.41 3.21
C THR A 9 33.66 25.24 2.75
N LEU A 10 32.35 25.46 2.60
CA LEU A 10 31.39 24.46 2.12
C LEU A 10 31.75 23.98 0.70
N LEU A 11 31.98 24.90 -0.23
CA LEU A 11 32.35 24.59 -1.61
C LEU A 11 33.67 23.85 -1.67
N ARG A 12 34.71 24.33 -0.96
CA ARG A 12 36.02 23.65 -0.91
C ARG A 12 35.91 22.22 -0.39
N LEU A 13 35.12 21.98 0.65
CA LEU A 13 34.90 20.62 1.19
C LEU A 13 34.23 19.72 0.16
N ALA A 14 33.18 20.21 -0.51
CA ALA A 14 32.47 19.46 -1.55
C ALA A 14 33.33 19.20 -2.80
N GLU A 15 34.21 20.14 -3.17
CA GLU A 15 35.12 20.00 -4.31
C GLU A 15 36.24 18.99 -4.04
N THR A 16 36.74 18.95 -2.80
CA THR A 16 37.90 18.14 -2.41
C THR A 16 37.53 16.69 -2.06
N ASP A 17 36.30 16.45 -1.61
CA ASP A 17 35.87 15.14 -1.10
C ASP A 17 34.51 14.75 -1.68
N GLU A 18 34.49 13.71 -2.53
CA GLU A 18 33.28 13.16 -3.15
C GLU A 18 32.31 12.59 -2.10
N ASP A 19 32.83 12.00 -1.03
CA ASP A 19 32.02 11.43 0.05
C ASP A 19 31.26 12.55 0.79
N ILE A 20 31.89 13.71 0.98
CA ILE A 20 31.22 14.92 1.50
C ILE A 20 30.22 15.48 0.49
N ARG A 21 30.57 15.52 -0.80
CA ARG A 21 29.67 16.01 -1.85
C ARG A 21 28.37 15.21 -1.92
N THR A 22 28.46 13.88 -1.94
CA THR A 22 27.30 12.99 -1.94
C THR A 22 26.46 13.18 -0.67
N LEU A 23 27.11 13.33 0.49
CA LEU A 23 26.43 13.62 1.73
C LEU A 23 25.64 14.93 1.67
N LEU A 24 26.26 16.02 1.19
CA LEU A 24 25.61 17.32 1.01
C LEU A 24 24.44 17.24 0.02
N GLY A 25 24.58 16.47 -1.07
CA GLY A 25 23.49 16.17 -1.98
C GLY A 25 22.28 15.52 -1.31
N LEU A 26 22.51 14.60 -0.37
CA LEU A 26 21.43 13.99 0.42
C LEU A 26 20.71 15.01 1.32
N PHE A 27 21.43 15.97 1.89
CA PHE A 27 20.80 17.05 2.67
C PHE A 27 19.83 17.88 1.82
N ALA A 28 20.16 18.10 0.55
CA ALA A 28 19.33 18.87 -0.37
C ALA A 28 17.94 18.24 -0.60
N VAL A 29 17.88 16.91 -0.56
CA VAL A 29 16.66 16.14 -0.89
C VAL A 29 15.93 15.58 0.33
N LEU A 30 16.62 15.39 1.45
CA LEU A 30 16.01 14.94 2.71
C LEU A 30 15.34 16.08 3.48
N GLU A 31 15.74 17.33 3.24
CA GLU A 31 15.20 18.52 3.89
C GLU A 31 15.11 18.38 5.42
N SER A 32 13.91 18.21 5.97
CA SER A 32 13.63 18.09 7.41
C SER A 32 13.70 16.65 7.97
N TYR A 33 14.21 15.71 7.17
CA TYR A 33 14.36 14.29 7.54
C TYR A 33 15.83 13.85 7.65
N THR A 34 16.74 14.80 7.90
CA THR A 34 18.19 14.61 7.99
C THR A 34 18.65 14.02 9.33
N THR A 35 18.00 12.96 9.81
CA THR A 35 18.46 12.19 10.98
C THR A 35 19.64 11.28 10.60
N GLU A 36 20.44 10.83 11.58
CA GLU A 36 21.55 9.91 11.32
C GLU A 36 21.09 8.64 10.60
N GLU A 37 19.93 8.10 10.96
CA GLU A 37 19.36 6.91 10.33
C GLU A 37 18.98 7.15 8.86
N SER A 38 18.31 8.27 8.57
CA SER A 38 17.99 8.65 7.18
C SER A 38 19.25 8.78 6.35
N ILE A 39 20.23 9.55 6.86
CA ILE A 39 21.47 9.82 6.14
C ILE A 39 22.24 8.52 5.93
N ALA A 40 22.46 7.73 6.99
CA ALA A 40 23.23 6.50 6.91
C ALA A 40 22.62 5.52 5.91
N LYS A 41 21.28 5.37 5.92
CA LYS A 41 20.62 4.41 5.03
C LYS A 41 20.73 4.81 3.56
N ASN A 42 20.45 6.07 3.24
CA ASN A 42 20.58 6.53 1.86
C ASN A 42 22.04 6.53 1.42
N TYR A 43 22.94 7.07 2.23
CA TYR A 43 24.36 7.16 1.91
C TYR A 43 25.00 5.79 1.69
N THR A 44 24.68 4.81 2.55
CA THR A 44 25.19 3.44 2.40
C THR A 44 24.67 2.78 1.13
N ALA A 45 23.38 2.96 0.79
CA ALA A 45 22.84 2.42 -0.45
C ALA A 45 23.49 3.03 -1.71
N LEU A 46 23.85 4.32 -1.66
CA LEU A 46 24.49 5.03 -2.77
C LEU A 46 25.98 4.72 -2.93
N THR A 47 26.71 4.58 -1.81
CA THR A 47 28.19 4.58 -1.81
C THR A 47 28.80 3.27 -1.31
N GLU A 48 28.01 2.41 -0.68
CA GLU A 48 28.46 1.19 0.03
C GLU A 48 29.42 1.49 1.21
N LYS A 49 29.46 2.76 1.69
CA LYS A 49 30.31 3.25 2.78
C LYS A 49 29.50 3.80 3.96
N ASP A 50 30.17 3.99 5.11
CA ASP A 50 29.60 4.64 6.31
C ASP A 50 29.70 6.17 6.22
N CYS A 51 28.61 6.88 6.51
CA CYS A 51 28.53 8.34 6.46
C CYS A 51 29.13 9.06 7.68
N ARG A 52 29.53 8.34 8.74
CA ARG A 52 29.96 8.93 10.02
C ARG A 52 31.19 9.81 9.91
N ASP A 53 32.16 9.44 9.09
CA ASP A 53 33.38 10.24 8.93
C ASP A 53 33.12 11.55 8.14
N PRO A 54 32.44 11.53 6.97
CA PRO A 54 31.98 12.75 6.32
C PRO A 54 31.12 13.65 7.22
N LEU A 55 30.19 13.08 8.00
CA LEU A 55 29.39 13.84 8.98
C LEU A 55 30.25 14.50 10.05
N ARG A 56 31.27 13.80 10.58
CA ARG A 56 32.21 14.37 11.56
C ARG A 56 33.01 15.52 10.97
N VAL A 57 33.41 15.44 9.71
CA VAL A 57 34.12 16.54 9.03
C VAL A 57 33.21 17.77 8.94
N LEU A 58 31.98 17.61 8.44
CA LEU A 58 31.03 18.73 8.33
C LEU A 58 30.71 19.36 9.69
N LYS A 59 30.62 18.57 10.77
CA LYS A 59 30.46 19.11 12.14
C LYS A 59 31.71 19.86 12.63
N ARG A 60 32.90 19.32 12.37
CA ARG A 60 34.17 19.93 12.80
C ARG A 60 34.40 21.29 12.15
N TRP A 61 34.00 21.42 10.89
CA TRP A 61 34.05 22.68 10.14
C TRP A 61 32.86 23.59 10.42
N GLU A 62 32.02 23.26 11.41
CA GLU A 62 30.82 24.03 11.77
C GLU A 62 29.87 24.24 10.59
N ILE A 63 29.83 23.33 9.62
CA ILE A 63 28.84 23.35 8.54
C ILE A 63 27.49 22.85 9.06
N LEU A 64 27.53 21.79 9.88
CA LEU A 64 26.36 21.14 10.45
C LEU A 64 26.36 21.18 11.97
N LYS A 65 25.17 21.31 12.56
CA LYS A 65 24.88 21.11 13.98
C LYS A 65 23.81 20.04 14.15
N VAL A 66 23.72 19.48 15.35
CA VAL A 66 22.61 18.59 15.73
C VAL A 66 21.53 19.44 16.38
N GLY A 67 20.35 19.45 15.79
CA GLY A 67 19.16 20.15 16.25
C GLY A 67 18.29 19.29 17.16
N ALA A 68 17.03 19.71 17.32
CA ALA A 68 16.05 18.93 18.06
C ALA A 68 15.71 17.63 17.30
N ASN A 69 15.40 16.56 18.06
CA ASN A 69 15.10 15.22 17.53
C ASN A 69 16.25 14.60 16.69
N ASP A 70 17.50 14.93 17.03
CA ASP A 70 18.71 14.38 16.38
C ASP A 70 18.81 14.65 14.87
N GLU A 71 18.14 15.71 14.39
CA GLU A 71 18.26 16.19 13.01
C GLU A 71 19.56 16.95 12.80
N TYR A 72 20.29 16.62 11.74
CA TYR A 72 21.41 17.43 11.28
C TYR A 72 20.89 18.66 10.54
N LEU A 73 21.32 19.83 10.97
CA LEU A 73 20.87 21.12 10.43
C LEU A 73 22.08 21.98 10.07
N CYS A 74 21.92 22.85 9.08
CA CYS A 74 22.84 23.97 8.86
C CYS A 74 22.90 24.89 10.09
N LEU A 75 23.98 25.65 10.24
CA LEU A 75 24.04 26.75 11.19
C LEU A 75 22.93 27.78 10.96
N SER A 76 22.46 28.38 12.05
CA SER A 76 21.39 29.37 11.97
C SER A 76 21.89 30.66 11.34
N GLY A 77 21.13 31.19 10.37
CA GLY A 77 21.50 32.37 9.58
C GLY A 77 22.31 32.06 8.31
N TYR A 78 22.53 30.78 7.99
CA TYR A 78 23.27 30.33 6.80
C TYR A 78 22.43 29.42 5.90
N GLU A 79 21.16 29.19 6.23
CA GLU A 79 20.29 28.21 5.58
C GLU A 79 20.16 28.48 4.07
N ASP A 80 19.98 29.74 3.67
CA ASP A 80 19.85 30.11 2.25
C ASP A 80 21.13 29.79 1.47
N ILE A 81 22.30 30.16 2.03
CA ILE A 81 23.61 29.90 1.42
C ILE A 81 23.87 28.40 1.32
N PHE A 82 23.54 27.67 2.39
CA PHE A 82 23.70 26.22 2.44
C PHE A 82 22.81 25.54 1.40
N ASN A 83 21.51 25.85 1.38
CA ASN A 83 20.54 25.25 0.46
C ASN A 83 20.89 25.57 -1.00
N GLU A 84 21.26 26.82 -1.31
CA GLU A 84 21.70 27.21 -2.66
C GLU A 84 22.94 26.42 -3.10
N ALA A 85 23.93 26.30 -2.21
CA ALA A 85 25.17 25.60 -2.52
C ALA A 85 24.98 24.09 -2.70
N ILE A 86 24.20 23.44 -1.83
CA ILE A 86 24.02 21.97 -1.89
C ILE A 86 23.04 21.53 -2.97
N ALA A 87 22.16 22.41 -3.46
CA ALA A 87 21.22 22.09 -4.53
C ALA A 87 21.92 21.60 -5.80
N ALA A 88 23.12 22.11 -6.08
CA ALA A 88 23.96 21.67 -7.21
C ALA A 88 24.45 20.22 -7.07
N TYR A 89 24.44 19.66 -5.86
CA TYR A 89 24.87 18.29 -5.57
C TYR A 89 23.71 17.32 -5.35
N ALA A 90 22.46 17.79 -5.44
CA ALA A 90 21.29 16.96 -5.27
C ALA A 90 21.31 15.78 -6.26
N PRO A 91 21.12 14.53 -5.79
CA PRO A 91 21.05 13.38 -6.69
C PRO A 91 19.91 13.59 -7.70
N GLN A 92 20.21 13.35 -8.97
CA GLN A 92 19.21 13.41 -10.03
C GLN A 92 18.30 12.18 -9.94
N PRO A 93 16.97 12.34 -10.07
CA PRO A 93 16.04 11.23 -10.12
C PRO A 93 16.44 10.19 -11.18
N GLY A 94 16.36 8.92 -10.81
CA GLY A 94 16.50 7.81 -11.76
C GLY A 94 15.29 7.67 -12.69
N ASP A 95 15.45 6.84 -13.71
CA ASP A 95 14.40 6.57 -14.69
C ASP A 95 13.46 5.45 -14.19
N LEU A 96 12.33 5.87 -13.62
CA LEU A 96 11.32 4.96 -13.06
C LEU A 96 10.57 4.16 -14.14
N GLU A 97 10.41 4.71 -15.34
CA GLU A 97 9.78 4.01 -16.46
C GLU A 97 10.69 2.90 -16.98
N HIS A 98 11.99 3.20 -17.14
CA HIS A 98 12.99 2.20 -17.48
C HIS A 98 13.08 1.10 -16.43
N PHE A 99 13.05 1.46 -15.15
CA PHE A 99 13.01 0.49 -14.05
C PHE A 99 11.80 -0.44 -14.16
N LEU A 100 10.61 0.13 -14.42
CA LEU A 100 9.40 -0.65 -14.60
C LEU A 100 9.52 -1.63 -15.79
N GLU A 101 9.95 -1.17 -16.97
CA GLU A 101 10.10 -2.06 -18.14
C GLU A 101 11.07 -3.21 -17.87
N ARG A 102 12.18 -2.92 -17.20
CA ARG A 102 13.17 -3.95 -16.83
C ARG A 102 12.54 -4.99 -15.91
N VAL A 103 11.86 -4.55 -14.85
CA VAL A 103 11.21 -5.43 -13.88
C VAL A 103 10.08 -6.25 -14.52
N LEU A 104 9.31 -5.67 -15.45
CA LEU A 104 8.29 -6.38 -16.23
C LEU A 104 8.91 -7.47 -17.11
N ALA A 105 10.02 -7.17 -17.79
CA ALA A 105 10.73 -8.13 -18.63
C ALA A 105 11.36 -9.28 -17.82
N GLU A 106 11.86 -8.99 -16.62
CA GLU A 106 12.44 -9.97 -15.70
C GLU A 106 11.39 -10.81 -14.96
N GLY A 107 10.15 -10.32 -14.87
CA GLY A 107 9.10 -10.95 -14.08
C GLY A 107 9.39 -10.89 -12.56
N ASP A 108 10.10 -9.87 -12.07
CA ASP A 108 10.36 -9.70 -10.63
C ASP A 108 9.09 -9.24 -9.90
N LEU A 109 8.28 -10.22 -9.50
CA LEU A 109 7.02 -10.00 -8.78
C LEU A 109 7.20 -9.18 -7.49
N ALA A 110 8.36 -9.26 -6.83
CA ALA A 110 8.59 -8.52 -5.59
C ALA A 110 8.85 -7.04 -5.86
N ALA A 111 9.64 -6.73 -6.90
CA ALA A 111 9.83 -5.36 -7.35
C ALA A 111 8.51 -4.76 -7.87
N LEU A 112 7.73 -5.52 -8.65
CA LEU A 112 6.40 -5.08 -9.10
C LEU A 112 5.48 -4.76 -7.93
N LYS A 113 5.39 -5.64 -6.92
CA LYS A 113 4.54 -5.39 -5.75
C LYS A 113 5.04 -4.21 -4.92
N MET A 114 6.35 -4.02 -4.78
CA MET A 114 6.89 -2.86 -4.07
C MET A 114 6.58 -1.56 -4.80
N LEU A 115 6.71 -1.54 -6.13
CA LEU A 115 6.35 -0.39 -6.94
C LEU A 115 4.85 -0.09 -6.89
N GLU A 116 4.00 -1.11 -7.03
CA GLU A 116 2.55 -1.01 -6.86
C GLU A 116 2.19 -0.33 -5.53
N MET A 117 2.77 -0.80 -4.43
CA MET A 117 2.53 -0.23 -3.11
C MET A 117 3.07 1.21 -2.98
N LEU A 118 4.25 1.52 -3.54
CA LEU A 118 4.78 2.89 -3.51
C LEU A 118 3.94 3.89 -4.32
N LEU A 119 3.32 3.43 -5.42
CA LEU A 119 2.43 4.23 -6.26
C LEU A 119 1.05 4.48 -5.63
N ASN A 120 0.63 3.60 -4.71
CA ASN A 120 -0.71 3.60 -4.11
C ASN A 120 -0.73 4.12 -2.67
N ILE A 121 0.32 3.89 -1.90
CA ILE A 121 0.41 4.32 -0.50
C ILE A 121 1.07 5.70 -0.47
N GLY A 122 0.30 6.73 -0.13
CA GLY A 122 0.85 8.06 0.11
C GLY A 122 1.90 8.04 1.24
N LYS A 123 2.81 9.02 1.24
CA LYS A 123 3.91 9.15 2.21
C LYS A 123 3.49 9.00 3.68
N LEU A 124 2.27 9.44 4.02
CA LEU A 124 1.72 9.38 5.38
C LEU A 124 1.13 8.02 5.76
N GLY A 125 1.03 7.08 4.83
CA GLY A 125 0.38 5.79 5.04
C GLY A 125 -1.15 5.92 5.13
N ILE A 126 -1.75 5.12 6.00
CA ILE A 126 -3.18 5.11 6.29
C ILE A 126 -3.42 5.22 7.80
N CYS A 127 -4.65 5.49 8.23
CA CYS A 127 -4.97 5.59 9.66
C CYS A 127 -4.47 4.35 10.43
N GLY A 128 -3.52 4.58 11.35
CA GLY A 128 -2.93 3.56 12.22
C GLY A 128 -1.64 2.93 11.74
N PHE A 129 -1.17 3.22 10.52
CA PHE A 129 0.02 2.59 9.92
C PHE A 129 0.80 3.56 9.04
N SER A 130 2.13 3.62 9.23
CA SER A 130 2.99 4.42 8.34
C SER A 130 3.18 3.72 6.99
N GLN A 131 3.51 4.50 5.95
CA GLN A 131 3.82 3.94 4.62
C GLN A 131 4.93 2.89 4.72
N TYR A 132 6.01 3.21 5.42
CA TYR A 132 7.16 2.32 5.54
C TYR A 132 6.84 1.02 6.28
N GLU A 133 6.04 1.11 7.36
CA GLU A 133 5.61 -0.05 8.12
C GLU A 133 4.83 -1.03 7.24
N LEU A 134 3.92 -0.52 6.39
CA LEU A 134 3.14 -1.32 5.45
C LEU A 134 4.03 -1.98 4.41
N LEU A 135 4.87 -1.20 3.73
CA LEU A 135 5.83 -1.71 2.73
C LEU A 135 6.68 -2.84 3.33
N ARG A 136 7.33 -2.58 4.46
CA ARG A 136 8.21 -3.55 5.11
C ARG A 136 7.47 -4.82 5.50
N ARG A 137 6.31 -4.69 6.17
CA ARG A 137 5.57 -5.84 6.69
C ARG A 137 4.96 -6.69 5.58
N ASP A 138 4.46 -6.06 4.52
CA ASP A 138 3.76 -6.78 3.47
C ASP A 138 4.72 -7.45 2.50
N LEU A 139 5.75 -6.74 2.04
CA LEU A 139 6.80 -7.35 1.21
C LEU A 139 7.52 -8.48 1.97
N SER A 140 7.79 -8.28 3.27
CA SER A 140 8.39 -9.34 4.09
C SER A 140 7.49 -10.55 4.27
N SER A 141 6.17 -10.34 4.34
CA SER A 141 5.20 -11.42 4.54
C SER A 141 4.93 -12.20 3.26
N ILE A 142 4.86 -11.52 2.12
CA ILE A 142 4.59 -12.14 0.82
C ILE A 142 5.85 -12.89 0.37
N PHE A 143 7.00 -12.20 0.38
CA PHE A 143 8.28 -12.72 -0.09
C PHE A 143 9.18 -13.11 1.09
N THR A 144 10.07 -12.21 1.53
CA THR A 144 10.95 -12.36 2.70
C THR A 144 11.47 -10.99 3.16
N SER A 145 12.00 -10.90 4.39
CA SER A 145 12.63 -9.65 4.87
C SER A 145 13.92 -9.30 4.13
N SER A 146 14.68 -10.27 3.62
CA SER A 146 15.86 -10.00 2.79
C SER A 146 15.46 -9.46 1.42
N THR A 147 14.36 -9.93 0.83
CA THR A 147 13.79 -9.38 -0.41
C THR A 147 13.45 -7.91 -0.24
N PHE A 148 12.76 -7.55 0.86
CA PHE A 148 12.44 -6.15 1.13
C PHE A 148 13.69 -5.27 1.24
N ARG A 149 14.70 -5.70 2.03
CA ARG A 149 15.96 -4.92 2.19
C ARG A 149 16.69 -4.74 0.86
N ARG A 150 16.79 -5.82 0.06
CA ARG A 150 17.39 -5.77 -1.27
C ARG A 150 16.70 -4.74 -2.16
N LEU A 151 15.37 -4.77 -2.21
CA LEU A 151 14.61 -3.84 -3.05
C LEU A 151 14.68 -2.40 -2.56
N GLU A 152 14.64 -2.19 -1.24
CA GLU A 152 14.85 -0.87 -0.64
C GLU A 152 16.21 -0.29 -1.02
N GLU A 153 17.29 -1.06 -0.83
CA GLU A 153 18.65 -0.64 -1.19
C GLU A 153 18.76 -0.38 -2.69
N GLN A 154 18.16 -1.24 -3.53
CA GLN A 154 18.16 -1.09 -4.98
C GLN A 154 17.45 0.19 -5.43
N LEU A 155 16.25 0.46 -4.93
CA LEU A 155 15.47 1.65 -5.31
C LEU A 155 16.18 2.95 -4.89
N ILE A 156 16.87 2.94 -3.74
CA ILE A 156 17.68 4.09 -3.32
C ILE A 156 18.92 4.22 -4.20
N LYS A 157 19.63 3.12 -4.46
CA LYS A 157 20.84 3.07 -5.31
C LYS A 157 20.58 3.55 -6.74
N GLU A 158 19.40 3.23 -7.28
CA GLU A 158 18.97 3.68 -8.61
C GLU A 158 18.34 5.08 -8.60
N HIS A 159 18.39 5.82 -7.48
CA HIS A 159 17.81 7.15 -7.31
C HIS A 159 16.30 7.21 -7.61
N LEU A 160 15.58 6.13 -7.35
CA LEU A 160 14.13 6.06 -7.54
C LEU A 160 13.39 6.45 -6.26
N CYS A 161 13.98 6.16 -5.10
CA CYS A 161 13.42 6.50 -3.80
C CYS A 161 14.43 7.12 -2.84
N LEU A 162 13.90 7.82 -1.82
CA LEU A 162 14.61 8.25 -0.62
C LEU A 162 13.96 7.67 0.62
N TYR A 163 14.80 7.12 1.49
CA TYR A 163 14.38 6.74 2.82
C TYR A 163 14.39 7.96 3.75
N GLY A 164 13.33 8.17 4.52
CA GLY A 164 13.29 9.27 5.49
C GLY A 164 12.66 8.84 6.80
N LYS A 165 13.29 9.23 7.91
CA LYS A 165 12.80 9.02 9.26
C LYS A 165 12.94 10.27 10.11
N ARG A 166 11.84 10.63 10.78
CA ARG A 166 11.76 11.69 11.78
C ARG A 166 10.72 11.32 12.84
N ARG A 167 11.15 11.18 14.10
CA ARG A 167 10.30 10.67 15.19
C ARG A 167 9.66 9.33 14.79
N GLU A 168 8.35 9.23 14.90
CA GLU A 168 7.54 8.06 14.50
C GLU A 168 7.23 8.03 13.00
N THR A 169 7.57 9.08 12.24
CA THR A 169 7.30 9.13 10.80
C THR A 169 8.47 8.54 10.04
N GLU A 170 8.21 7.45 9.33
CA GLU A 170 9.17 6.73 8.49
C GLU A 170 8.52 6.45 7.12
N PHE A 171 9.24 6.68 6.03
CA PHE A 171 8.73 6.52 4.67
C PHE A 171 9.83 6.14 3.67
N LEU A 172 9.38 5.69 2.50
CA LEU A 172 10.20 5.54 1.30
C LEU A 172 9.53 6.36 0.20
N MET A 173 10.10 7.52 -0.13
CA MET A 173 9.49 8.52 -1.01
C MET A 173 10.06 8.40 -2.40
N LEU A 174 9.20 8.27 -3.42
CA LEU A 174 9.61 8.33 -4.82
C LEU A 174 10.17 9.73 -5.14
N PHE A 175 11.30 9.79 -5.85
CA PHE A 175 11.87 11.04 -6.35
C PHE A 175 10.99 11.74 -7.39
N PRO A 176 10.41 11.04 -8.39
CA PRO A 176 9.62 11.69 -9.42
C PRO A 176 8.34 12.32 -8.87
N GLY A 177 7.97 13.50 -9.40
CA GLY A 177 6.74 14.18 -9.01
C GLY A 177 5.49 13.53 -9.61
N GLU A 178 4.29 13.97 -9.21
CA GLU A 178 3.03 13.37 -9.69
C GLU A 178 2.92 13.33 -11.23
N ALA A 179 3.46 14.34 -11.92
CA ALA A 179 3.48 14.39 -13.38
C ALA A 179 4.28 13.24 -14.00
N ASP A 180 5.41 12.89 -13.38
CA ASP A 180 6.32 11.83 -13.82
C ASP A 180 5.82 10.43 -13.40
N LEU A 181 5.00 10.35 -12.34
CA LEU A 181 4.37 9.11 -11.93
C LEU A 181 3.21 8.70 -12.87
N LYS A 182 2.60 9.64 -13.58
CA LYS A 182 1.43 9.36 -14.43
C LYS A 182 1.76 8.39 -15.59
N PRO A 183 2.83 8.57 -16.39
CA PRO A 183 3.22 7.59 -17.41
C PRO A 183 3.48 6.20 -16.83
N VAL A 184 4.18 6.14 -15.69
CA VAL A 184 4.49 4.86 -15.00
C VAL A 184 3.20 4.15 -14.57
N LYS A 185 2.25 4.88 -13.96
CA LYS A 185 0.94 4.33 -13.59
C LYS A 185 0.16 3.83 -14.80
N GLN A 186 0.15 4.59 -15.90
CA GLN A 186 -0.52 4.19 -17.14
C GLN A 186 0.10 2.93 -17.74
N ARG A 187 1.42 2.82 -17.72
CA ARG A 187 2.12 1.64 -18.22
C ARG A 187 1.86 0.42 -17.35
N PHE A 188 1.90 0.58 -16.03
CA PHE A 188 1.55 -0.47 -15.07
C PHE A 188 0.11 -0.95 -15.24
N TYR A 189 -0.83 -0.01 -15.43
CA TYR A 189 -2.22 -0.28 -15.72
C TYR A 189 -2.40 -1.07 -17.03
N ALA A 190 -1.74 -0.65 -18.11
CA ALA A 190 -1.79 -1.34 -19.39
C ALA A 190 -1.28 -2.79 -19.29
N TRP A 191 -0.19 -3.00 -18.55
CA TRP A 191 0.30 -4.35 -18.29
C TRP A 191 -0.72 -5.20 -17.51
N LYS A 192 -1.37 -4.66 -16.48
CA LYS A 192 -2.44 -5.37 -15.76
C LYS A 192 -3.63 -5.68 -16.67
N GLN A 193 -3.99 -4.80 -17.60
CA GLN A 193 -5.05 -5.06 -18.59
C GLN A 193 -4.69 -6.23 -19.52
N GLU A 194 -3.44 -6.35 -19.95
CA GLU A 194 -2.95 -7.50 -20.72
C GLU A 194 -3.07 -8.79 -19.91
N GLN A 195 -2.73 -8.76 -18.61
CA GLN A 195 -2.89 -9.90 -17.70
C GLN A 195 -4.36 -10.27 -17.49
N LEU A 196 -5.25 -9.29 -17.36
CA LEU A 196 -6.70 -9.49 -17.25
C LEU A 196 -7.23 -10.25 -18.47
N ALA A 197 -6.89 -9.78 -19.68
CA ALA A 197 -7.32 -10.42 -20.93
C ALA A 197 -6.83 -11.87 -21.07
N ALA A 198 -5.66 -12.18 -20.50
CA ALA A 198 -5.08 -13.51 -20.49
C ALA A 198 -5.62 -14.41 -19.36
N SER A 199 -6.19 -13.85 -18.29
CA SER A 199 -6.57 -14.59 -17.08
C SER A 199 -7.74 -15.55 -17.28
N GLN A 200 -7.47 -16.85 -17.12
CA GLN A 200 -8.51 -17.88 -17.20
C GLN A 200 -9.43 -17.85 -15.97
N THR A 201 -8.87 -17.58 -14.79
CA THR A 201 -9.63 -17.45 -13.53
C THR A 201 -10.67 -16.34 -13.63
N VAL A 202 -10.30 -15.20 -14.21
CA VAL A 202 -11.25 -14.08 -14.40
C VAL A 202 -12.36 -14.45 -15.38
N LYS A 203 -12.03 -15.10 -16.51
CA LYS A 203 -13.05 -15.55 -17.49
C LYS A 203 -14.05 -16.52 -16.88
N GLN A 204 -13.58 -17.45 -16.05
CA GLN A 204 -14.45 -18.38 -15.34
C GLN A 204 -15.36 -17.65 -14.34
N LEU A 205 -14.79 -16.75 -13.53
CA LEU A 205 -15.56 -15.91 -12.60
C LEU A 205 -16.61 -15.06 -13.32
N GLU A 206 -16.23 -14.44 -14.44
CA GLU A 206 -17.10 -13.60 -15.25
C GLU A 206 -18.31 -14.39 -15.77
N GLN A 207 -18.08 -15.60 -16.27
CA GLN A 207 -19.14 -16.50 -16.69
C GLN A 207 -20.06 -16.87 -15.52
N MET A 208 -19.49 -17.28 -14.39
CA MET A 208 -20.25 -17.72 -13.21
C MET A 208 -21.14 -16.60 -12.65
N ILE A 209 -20.61 -15.37 -12.59
CA ILE A 209 -21.34 -14.18 -12.12
C ILE A 209 -22.45 -13.81 -13.11
N THR A 210 -22.15 -13.83 -14.41
CA THR A 210 -23.13 -13.54 -15.46
C THR A 210 -24.31 -14.52 -15.41
N GLU A 211 -24.04 -15.81 -15.24
CA GLU A 211 -25.07 -16.84 -15.07
C GLU A 211 -25.90 -16.62 -13.80
N GLN A 212 -25.27 -16.23 -12.69
CA GLN A 212 -25.96 -15.94 -11.42
C GLN A 212 -26.90 -14.74 -11.55
N VAL A 213 -26.44 -13.66 -12.18
CA VAL A 213 -27.27 -12.47 -12.46
C VAL A 213 -28.42 -12.80 -13.41
N ALA A 214 -28.16 -13.59 -14.46
CA ALA A 214 -29.18 -14.02 -15.40
C ALA A 214 -30.23 -14.94 -14.75
N GLU A 215 -29.83 -15.83 -13.84
CA GLU A 215 -30.73 -16.67 -13.05
C GLU A 215 -31.63 -15.84 -12.13
N ALA A 216 -31.05 -14.85 -11.43
CA ALA A 216 -31.83 -13.93 -10.59
C ALA A 216 -32.87 -13.14 -11.40
N ARG A 217 -32.48 -12.63 -12.58
CA ARG A 217 -33.41 -11.95 -13.50
C ARG A 217 -34.49 -12.88 -14.04
N ARG A 218 -34.17 -14.14 -14.36
CA ARG A 218 -35.18 -15.12 -14.80
C ARG A 218 -36.19 -15.45 -13.70
N GLY A 219 -35.75 -15.60 -12.46
CA GLY A 219 -36.59 -15.97 -11.32
C GLY A 219 -37.70 -14.96 -10.99
N ILE A 220 -37.57 -13.70 -11.41
CA ILE A 220 -38.58 -12.66 -11.17
C ILE A 220 -39.54 -12.44 -12.35
N ARG A 221 -39.28 -13.03 -13.52
CA ARG A 221 -39.98 -12.70 -14.77
C ARG A 221 -41.49 -12.90 -14.67
N ASP A 222 -41.91 -13.91 -13.94
CA ASP A 222 -43.33 -14.25 -13.70
C ASP A 222 -44.00 -13.38 -12.62
N ARG A 223 -43.22 -12.67 -11.80
CA ARG A 223 -43.71 -11.83 -10.69
C ARG A 223 -43.40 -10.34 -10.87
N ARG A 224 -42.72 -9.95 -11.95
CA ARG A 224 -42.20 -8.60 -12.18
C ARG A 224 -43.26 -7.51 -12.11
N ALA A 225 -44.44 -7.75 -12.70
CA ALA A 225 -45.52 -6.75 -12.71
C ALA A 225 -46.05 -6.47 -11.29
N ASN A 226 -46.23 -7.51 -10.47
CA ASN A 226 -46.71 -7.39 -9.10
C ASN A 226 -45.66 -6.75 -8.18
N LEU A 227 -44.38 -7.15 -8.35
CA LEU A 227 -43.27 -6.63 -7.55
C LEU A 227 -42.94 -5.17 -7.90
N ALA A 228 -42.98 -4.81 -9.19
CA ALA A 228 -42.80 -3.43 -9.64
C ALA A 228 -43.90 -2.50 -9.12
N THR A 229 -45.16 -2.98 -9.13
CA THR A 229 -46.29 -2.25 -8.55
C THR A 229 -46.10 -2.02 -7.04
N GLN A 230 -45.61 -3.02 -6.30
CA GLN A 230 -45.30 -2.89 -4.87
C GLN A 230 -44.13 -1.95 -4.59
N ALA A 231 -43.17 -1.86 -5.51
CA ALA A 231 -41.99 -1.00 -5.41
C ALA A 231 -42.22 0.42 -5.94
N GLY A 232 -43.39 0.71 -6.52
CA GLY A 232 -43.74 2.03 -7.06
C GLY A 232 -42.95 2.43 -8.31
N MET A 233 -42.51 1.45 -9.11
CA MET A 233 -41.70 1.65 -10.31
C MET A 233 -42.25 0.84 -11.49
N SER A 234 -41.76 1.10 -12.70
CA SER A 234 -42.14 0.31 -13.88
C SER A 234 -41.55 -1.11 -13.81
N ALA A 235 -42.16 -2.06 -14.54
CA ALA A 235 -41.66 -3.44 -14.58
C ALA A 235 -40.25 -3.54 -15.18
N ASP A 236 -39.93 -2.67 -16.14
CA ASP A 236 -38.62 -2.64 -16.80
C ASP A 236 -37.55 -2.04 -15.87
N GLU A 237 -37.86 -0.94 -15.15
CA GLU A 237 -36.98 -0.39 -14.11
C GLU A 237 -36.75 -1.40 -12.97
N TYR A 238 -37.79 -2.13 -12.56
CA TYR A 238 -37.65 -3.16 -11.54
C TYR A 238 -36.72 -4.28 -12.00
N GLU A 239 -36.87 -4.74 -13.25
CA GLU A 239 -36.03 -5.80 -13.83
C GLU A 239 -34.54 -5.39 -13.90
N GLU A 240 -34.26 -4.12 -14.19
CA GLU A 240 -32.90 -3.56 -14.14
C GLU A 240 -32.33 -3.52 -12.72
N THR A 241 -33.15 -3.30 -11.70
CA THR A 241 -32.71 -3.28 -10.28
C THR A 241 -32.45 -4.68 -9.69
N VAL A 242 -32.92 -5.75 -10.33
CA VAL A 242 -32.85 -7.11 -9.78
C VAL A 242 -31.49 -7.75 -9.94
N GLY A 243 -30.72 -7.35 -10.96
CA GLY A 243 -29.45 -7.97 -11.26
C GLY A 243 -28.56 -7.05 -12.08
N TYR A 244 -27.34 -6.81 -11.64
CA TYR A 244 -26.33 -6.04 -12.36
C TYR A 244 -24.95 -6.69 -12.18
N PHE A 245 -24.13 -6.63 -13.22
CA PHE A 245 -22.72 -7.02 -13.20
C PHE A 245 -21.96 -6.05 -14.10
N SER A 246 -20.86 -5.50 -13.58
CA SER A 246 -20.08 -4.49 -14.31
C SER A 246 -19.15 -5.06 -15.38
N GLY A 247 -18.89 -6.38 -15.36
CA GLY A 247 -17.69 -6.93 -15.99
C GLY A 247 -16.45 -6.71 -15.11
N PHE A 248 -15.36 -7.38 -15.43
CA PHE A 248 -14.07 -7.14 -14.77
C PHE A 248 -13.30 -6.02 -15.46
N ASP A 249 -12.67 -5.17 -14.66
CA ASP A 249 -11.75 -4.13 -15.11
C ASP A 249 -10.57 -4.03 -14.13
N VAL A 250 -9.50 -3.36 -14.54
CA VAL A 250 -8.40 -3.03 -13.64
C VAL A 250 -8.79 -1.77 -12.84
N ASP A 251 -8.76 -1.87 -11.52
CA ASP A 251 -8.96 -0.71 -10.64
C ASP A 251 -7.75 0.22 -10.71
N ASP A 252 -7.98 1.51 -10.93
CA ASP A 252 -6.93 2.51 -11.13
C ASP A 252 -6.21 2.90 -9.83
N THR A 253 -6.76 2.52 -8.67
CA THR A 253 -6.18 2.80 -7.35
C THR A 253 -5.42 1.63 -6.74
N SER A 254 -5.84 0.39 -7.00
CA SER A 254 -5.30 -0.83 -6.41
C SER A 254 -4.64 -1.76 -7.43
N PHE A 255 -4.87 -1.53 -8.73
CA PHE A 255 -4.39 -2.37 -9.83
C PHE A 255 -4.88 -3.83 -9.78
N PHE A 256 -5.95 -4.11 -9.03
CA PHE A 256 -6.60 -5.43 -9.02
C PHE A 256 -7.57 -5.57 -10.19
N PHE A 257 -7.89 -6.81 -10.54
CA PHE A 257 -9.06 -7.08 -11.37
C PHE A 257 -10.28 -6.99 -10.47
N THR A 258 -11.05 -5.93 -10.62
CA THR A 258 -12.22 -5.67 -9.81
C THR A 258 -13.48 -5.76 -10.64
N SER A 259 -14.55 -6.17 -9.98
CA SER A 259 -15.89 -6.12 -10.52
C SER A 259 -16.87 -5.88 -9.38
N ASN A 260 -18.07 -5.42 -9.72
CA ASN A 260 -19.17 -5.38 -8.79
C ASN A 260 -20.41 -6.02 -9.37
N MET A 261 -21.13 -6.72 -8.52
CA MET A 261 -22.42 -7.29 -8.84
C MET A 261 -23.46 -6.92 -7.79
N ILE A 262 -24.69 -6.75 -8.26
CA ILE A 262 -25.86 -6.44 -7.43
C ILE A 262 -26.94 -7.45 -7.77
N VAL A 263 -27.50 -8.10 -6.76
CA VAL A 263 -28.65 -8.99 -6.93
C VAL A 263 -29.69 -8.65 -5.86
N GLY A 264 -30.85 -8.17 -6.28
CA GLY A 264 -31.86 -7.63 -5.37
C GLY A 264 -31.31 -6.46 -4.55
N LYS A 265 -31.14 -6.66 -3.24
CA LYS A 265 -30.55 -5.64 -2.33
C LYS A 265 -29.08 -5.93 -1.96
N ASP A 266 -28.56 -7.08 -2.37
CA ASP A 266 -27.20 -7.50 -2.07
C ASP A 266 -26.24 -6.90 -3.09
N LYS A 267 -25.23 -6.19 -2.59
CA LYS A 267 -24.08 -5.71 -3.37
C LYS A 267 -22.84 -6.48 -2.93
N LEU A 268 -22.05 -6.94 -3.90
CA LEU A 268 -20.78 -7.61 -3.66
C LEU A 268 -19.74 -7.09 -4.65
N TYR A 269 -18.58 -6.69 -4.14
CA TYR A 269 -17.40 -6.46 -4.95
C TYR A 269 -16.57 -7.73 -5.00
N VAL A 270 -16.00 -8.02 -6.18
CA VAL A 270 -15.11 -9.15 -6.39
C VAL A 270 -13.77 -8.59 -6.84
N ALA A 271 -12.71 -8.91 -6.11
CA ALA A 271 -11.35 -8.51 -6.42
C ALA A 271 -10.48 -9.76 -6.61
N VAL A 272 -9.87 -9.91 -7.78
CA VAL A 272 -8.95 -11.01 -8.09
C VAL A 272 -7.52 -10.49 -8.02
N THR A 273 -6.68 -11.16 -7.25
CA THR A 273 -5.27 -10.81 -7.09
C THR A 273 -4.44 -12.04 -6.74
N ASP A 274 -3.19 -12.06 -7.19
CA ASP A 274 -2.21 -13.10 -6.86
C ASP A 274 -1.61 -12.89 -5.46
N GLN A 275 -1.44 -11.62 -5.06
CA GLN A 275 -0.73 -11.24 -3.85
C GLN A 275 -1.54 -10.23 -3.02
N LEU A 276 -2.45 -10.75 -2.21
CA LEU A 276 -3.21 -9.93 -1.27
C LEU A 276 -2.34 -9.48 -0.09
N SER A 277 -1.99 -8.20 -0.08
CA SER A 277 -1.29 -7.55 1.02
C SER A 277 -2.24 -7.18 2.17
N ARG A 278 -1.68 -6.79 3.32
CA ARG A 278 -2.51 -6.27 4.42
C ARG A 278 -3.06 -4.90 4.07
N PHE A 279 -2.25 -4.06 3.45
CA PHE A 279 -2.66 -2.76 2.95
C PHE A 279 -3.88 -2.88 2.03
N ASP A 280 -3.88 -3.87 1.13
CA ASP A 280 -4.95 -4.10 0.16
C ASP A 280 -6.30 -4.29 0.89
N VAL A 281 -6.35 -5.16 1.89
CA VAL A 281 -7.57 -5.41 2.66
C VAL A 281 -7.92 -4.24 3.59
N LEU A 282 -6.93 -3.53 4.12
CA LEU A 282 -7.15 -2.33 4.93
C LEU A 282 -7.78 -1.19 4.13
N ASN A 283 -7.41 -1.05 2.85
CA ASN A 283 -7.92 -0.03 1.95
C ASN A 283 -9.40 -0.30 1.57
N TRP A 284 -9.78 -1.57 1.41
CA TRP A 284 -11.16 -1.98 1.17
C TRP A 284 -12.00 -1.94 2.46
N LYS A 285 -12.48 -0.75 2.82
CA LYS A 285 -13.19 -0.50 4.08
C LYS A 285 -14.68 -0.22 3.96
N ASP A 286 -15.13 0.22 2.79
CA ASP A 286 -16.47 0.80 2.62
C ASP A 286 -17.50 -0.17 2.03
N TYR A 287 -17.05 -1.32 1.50
CA TYR A 287 -17.92 -2.23 0.76
C TYR A 287 -17.73 -3.71 1.15
N PRO A 288 -18.78 -4.54 1.04
CA PRO A 288 -18.64 -6.00 1.04
C PRO A 288 -17.77 -6.43 -0.14
N VAL A 289 -16.66 -7.09 0.16
CA VAL A 289 -15.68 -7.52 -0.85
C VAL A 289 -15.33 -8.99 -0.68
N LEU A 290 -15.26 -9.69 -1.81
CA LEU A 290 -14.71 -11.02 -1.97
C LEU A 290 -13.37 -10.92 -2.69
N PHE A 291 -12.29 -11.27 -2.00
CA PHE A 291 -10.97 -11.45 -2.59
C PHE A 291 -10.82 -12.89 -3.09
N VAL A 292 -10.55 -13.07 -4.38
CA VAL A 292 -10.28 -14.38 -4.99
C VAL A 292 -8.79 -14.49 -5.29
N LEU A 293 -8.14 -15.52 -4.75
CA LEU A 293 -6.70 -15.71 -4.75
C LEU A 293 -6.32 -17.12 -5.21
N GLU A 294 -5.09 -17.30 -5.66
CA GLU A 294 -4.53 -18.63 -5.97
C GLU A 294 -4.06 -19.37 -4.70
N GLU A 295 -3.56 -18.62 -3.71
CA GLU A 295 -3.08 -19.16 -2.44
C GLU A 295 -3.60 -18.34 -1.23
N PRO A 296 -3.80 -18.98 -0.06
CA PRO A 296 -4.16 -18.26 1.15
C PRO A 296 -3.04 -17.28 1.57
N PRO A 297 -3.34 -16.03 1.94
CA PRO A 297 -2.33 -15.09 2.39
C PRO A 297 -1.63 -15.58 3.66
N LYS A 298 -0.29 -15.54 3.69
CA LYS A 298 0.51 -15.97 4.85
C LYS A 298 0.14 -15.24 6.14
N TRP A 299 -0.29 -13.97 6.04
CA TRP A 299 -0.68 -13.15 7.18
C TRP A 299 -2.10 -13.45 7.70
N LEU A 300 -2.89 -14.31 7.02
CA LEU A 300 -4.28 -14.57 7.39
C LEU A 300 -4.43 -15.11 8.82
N GLY A 301 -3.47 -15.90 9.31
CA GLY A 301 -3.43 -16.37 10.70
C GLY A 301 -3.18 -15.26 11.73
N ASP A 302 -2.73 -14.09 11.28
CA ASP A 302 -2.40 -12.93 12.10
C ASP A 302 -3.38 -11.75 11.87
N ILE A 303 -4.54 -12.02 11.26
CA ILE A 303 -5.50 -11.00 10.83
C ILE A 303 -5.91 -10.04 11.96
N HIS A 304 -5.95 -10.49 13.21
CA HIS A 304 -6.24 -9.63 14.35
C HIS A 304 -5.23 -8.50 14.53
N ASN A 305 -3.94 -8.82 14.42
CA ASN A 305 -2.89 -7.81 14.55
C ASN A 305 -2.88 -6.87 13.34
N VAL A 306 -3.28 -7.36 12.16
CA VAL A 306 -3.48 -6.52 10.97
C VAL A 306 -4.53 -5.43 11.21
N PHE A 307 -5.62 -5.75 11.89
CA PHE A 307 -6.72 -4.80 12.13
C PHE A 307 -6.71 -4.14 13.52
N ALA A 308 -5.70 -4.38 14.36
CA ALA A 308 -5.66 -3.89 15.75
C ALA A 308 -5.76 -2.36 15.85
N ASN A 309 -5.07 -1.66 14.95
CA ASN A 309 -5.04 -0.19 14.87
C ASN A 309 -5.82 0.36 13.68
N ALA A 310 -6.51 -0.50 12.92
CA ALA A 310 -7.22 -0.10 11.72
C ALA A 310 -8.54 0.61 12.05
N TYR A 311 -8.88 1.61 11.24
CA TYR A 311 -10.22 2.20 11.22
C TYR A 311 -10.83 2.09 9.82
N PRO A 312 -12.05 1.54 9.68
CA PRO A 312 -12.84 0.81 10.67
C PRO A 312 -12.16 -0.50 11.12
N LYS A 313 -12.58 -1.05 12.27
CA LYS A 313 -12.07 -2.34 12.79
C LYS A 313 -12.60 -3.50 11.95
N LEU A 314 -11.98 -4.68 12.05
CA LEU A 314 -12.38 -5.88 11.29
C LEU A 314 -13.87 -6.22 11.46
N LYS A 315 -14.42 -6.13 12.68
CA LYS A 315 -15.83 -6.45 12.96
C LYS A 315 -16.84 -5.55 12.24
N ASP A 316 -16.42 -4.35 11.85
CA ASP A 316 -17.26 -3.34 11.20
C ASP A 316 -17.09 -3.40 9.67
N ARG A 317 -16.21 -4.27 9.16
CA ARG A 317 -15.94 -4.51 7.75
C ARG A 317 -16.64 -5.77 7.26
N LYS A 318 -16.80 -5.89 5.94
CA LYS A 318 -17.36 -7.08 5.29
C LYS A 318 -16.34 -7.62 4.29
N ILE A 319 -15.53 -8.57 4.75
CA ILE A 319 -14.41 -9.15 4.00
C ILE A 319 -14.63 -10.65 3.87
N ALA A 320 -14.51 -11.13 2.63
CA ALA A 320 -14.39 -12.54 2.31
C ALA A 320 -13.10 -12.78 1.52
N ILE A 321 -12.42 -13.89 1.77
CA ILE A 321 -11.20 -14.32 1.09
C ILE A 321 -11.40 -15.76 0.66
N VAL A 322 -11.24 -16.05 -0.63
CA VAL A 322 -11.49 -17.36 -1.21
C VAL A 322 -10.31 -17.79 -2.06
N VAL A 323 -9.94 -19.05 -1.87
CA VAL A 323 -9.11 -19.81 -2.78
C VAL A 323 -10.00 -20.88 -3.40
N PRO A 324 -10.28 -20.82 -4.71
CA PRO A 324 -11.18 -21.75 -5.39
C PRO A 324 -10.80 -23.22 -5.13
N ASP A 325 -11.82 -24.08 -5.04
CA ASP A 325 -11.72 -25.53 -4.79
C ASP A 325 -10.96 -25.93 -3.51
N ARG A 326 -10.67 -24.98 -2.62
CA ARG A 326 -9.81 -25.22 -1.44
C ARG A 326 -10.42 -24.70 -0.15
N VAL A 327 -10.52 -23.38 0.01
CA VAL A 327 -10.95 -22.78 1.27
C VAL A 327 -11.49 -21.38 1.06
N GLY A 328 -12.51 -21.02 1.83
CA GLY A 328 -13.00 -19.66 1.93
C GLY A 328 -13.12 -19.22 3.38
N TYR A 329 -12.94 -17.92 3.60
CA TYR A 329 -13.10 -17.27 4.89
C TYR A 329 -13.96 -16.03 4.75
N ALA A 330 -14.81 -15.75 5.73
CA ALA A 330 -15.58 -14.51 5.80
C ALA A 330 -15.80 -14.06 7.25
N ASN A 331 -16.07 -12.78 7.44
CA ASN A 331 -16.55 -12.21 8.72
C ASN A 331 -17.99 -11.71 8.67
N TYR A 332 -18.71 -12.03 7.59
CA TYR A 332 -20.10 -11.66 7.39
C TYR A 332 -20.79 -12.72 6.54
N GLU A 333 -22.11 -12.79 6.68
CA GLU A 333 -22.95 -13.65 5.89
C GLU A 333 -23.74 -12.82 4.88
N GLN A 334 -23.75 -13.27 3.64
CA GLN A 334 -24.54 -12.69 2.57
C GLN A 334 -24.92 -13.80 1.59
N LYS A 335 -26.20 -13.91 1.24
CA LYS A 335 -26.69 -14.99 0.36
C LYS A 335 -25.97 -15.00 -0.98
N LEU A 336 -25.78 -13.82 -1.56
CA LEU A 336 -25.07 -13.62 -2.82
C LEU A 336 -23.63 -14.15 -2.77
N LEU A 337 -22.93 -13.88 -1.67
CA LEU A 337 -21.59 -14.39 -1.41
C LEU A 337 -21.59 -15.92 -1.32
N SER A 338 -22.43 -16.51 -0.48
CA SER A 338 -22.49 -17.97 -0.29
C SER A 338 -22.72 -18.70 -1.62
N GLN A 339 -23.67 -18.23 -2.43
CA GLN A 339 -23.95 -18.82 -3.74
C GLN A 339 -22.77 -18.73 -4.72
N LEU A 340 -22.02 -17.62 -4.72
CA LEU A 340 -20.85 -17.47 -5.58
C LEU A 340 -19.71 -18.40 -5.10
N VAL A 341 -19.51 -18.49 -3.80
CA VAL A 341 -18.44 -19.30 -3.19
C VAL A 341 -18.69 -20.80 -3.35
N GLU A 342 -19.94 -21.26 -3.26
CA GLU A 342 -20.33 -22.63 -3.58
C GLU A 342 -19.97 -22.99 -5.03
N ARG A 343 -20.24 -22.08 -5.98
CA ARG A 343 -19.86 -22.28 -7.39
C ARG A 343 -18.34 -22.32 -7.59
N LEU A 344 -17.58 -21.67 -6.72
CA LEU A 344 -16.10 -21.73 -6.69
C LEU A 344 -15.56 -23.00 -6.02
N GLY A 345 -16.40 -24.00 -5.74
CA GLY A 345 -15.98 -25.28 -5.20
C GLY A 345 -15.68 -25.25 -3.69
N VAL A 346 -16.13 -24.21 -2.98
CA VAL A 346 -15.97 -24.10 -1.53
C VAL A 346 -17.32 -24.39 -0.86
N GLU A 347 -17.40 -25.52 -0.15
CA GLU A 347 -18.63 -25.99 0.49
C GLU A 347 -19.11 -25.07 1.61
N GLU A 348 -18.20 -24.52 2.40
CA GLU A 348 -18.53 -23.67 3.55
C GLU A 348 -17.47 -22.59 3.76
N LEU A 349 -17.95 -21.36 4.03
CA LEU A 349 -17.12 -20.24 4.45
C LEU A 349 -16.77 -20.39 5.93
N LYS A 350 -15.47 -20.48 6.23
CA LYS A 350 -14.97 -20.50 7.61
C LYS A 350 -14.97 -19.09 8.19
N GLU A 351 -15.09 -18.97 9.50
CA GLU A 351 -14.78 -17.70 10.16
C GLU A 351 -13.32 -17.31 9.93
N LEU A 352 -13.06 -16.01 9.74
CA LEU A 352 -11.68 -15.51 9.73
C LEU A 352 -10.95 -15.90 11.03
N PRO A 353 -9.68 -16.35 10.96
CA PRO A 353 -8.95 -16.89 12.11
C PRO A 353 -9.00 -16.02 13.38
N ARG A 354 -9.85 -16.46 14.33
CA ARG A 354 -10.09 -16.02 15.72
C ARG A 354 -10.45 -14.56 15.98
N ALA A 355 -11.63 -14.18 15.50
CA ALA A 355 -12.53 -13.19 16.15
C ALA A 355 -12.97 -13.57 17.60
N LEU A 356 -12.36 -14.59 18.22
CA LEU A 356 -12.71 -15.14 19.53
C LEU A 356 -11.52 -15.01 20.49
N LYS A 357 -11.52 -13.90 21.25
CA LYS A 357 -11.01 -13.73 22.64
C LYS A 357 -10.51 -12.29 22.86
N GLN A 358 -11.40 -11.31 22.95
CA GLN A 358 -11.08 -10.11 23.73
C GLN A 358 -12.28 -9.38 24.33
N ASP A 359 -13.50 -9.57 23.79
CA ASP A 359 -14.66 -8.81 24.29
C ASP A 359 -15.29 -9.35 25.59
N GLU A 360 -15.07 -10.62 25.99
CA GLU A 360 -15.67 -11.15 27.23
C GLU A 360 -14.84 -10.94 28.51
N ARG A 361 -13.55 -10.56 28.42
CA ARG A 361 -12.74 -10.32 29.63
C ARG A 361 -12.67 -8.86 30.07
N ALA A 362 -13.05 -7.91 29.21
CA ALA A 362 -13.04 -6.48 29.55
C ALA A 362 -14.33 -6.03 30.28
N ALA A 363 -15.44 -6.76 30.15
CA ALA A 363 -16.72 -6.38 30.76
C ALA A 363 -17.01 -7.03 32.13
N GLY A 364 -16.18 -7.99 32.58
CA GLY A 364 -16.49 -8.84 33.74
C GLY A 364 -15.67 -8.62 35.02
N SER A 365 -14.74 -7.66 35.06
CA SER A 365 -13.86 -7.50 36.23
C SER A 365 -13.37 -6.07 36.37
N GLN A 366 -14.16 -5.24 37.06
CA GLN A 366 -13.73 -4.34 38.14
C GLN A 366 -14.88 -3.40 38.55
N VAL A 367 -15.93 -3.97 39.17
CA VAL A 367 -16.67 -3.23 40.19
C VAL A 367 -15.94 -3.50 41.50
N LYS A 368 -14.92 -2.68 41.81
CA LYS A 368 -14.43 -2.59 43.19
C LYS A 368 -15.45 -1.74 43.96
N LYS A 369 -16.24 -2.41 44.79
CA LYS A 369 -16.97 -1.75 45.89
C LYS A 369 -15.95 -1.02 46.76
N PHE A 370 -16.12 0.28 46.92
CA PHE A 370 -15.47 1.04 47.99
C PHE A 370 -16.01 0.51 49.33
N PRO A 371 -15.16 0.19 50.31
CA PRO A 371 -15.62 0.07 51.68
C PRO A 371 -15.78 1.48 52.26
N GLU A 372 -16.95 1.73 52.83
CA GLU A 372 -17.21 2.86 53.72
C GLU A 372 -16.32 2.75 54.96
N SER A 373 -15.48 3.75 55.21
CA SER A 373 -15.27 4.42 56.51
C SER A 373 -14.37 5.63 56.35
#